data_AF-A0A499UAJ2-F1
#
_entry.id   AF-A0A499UAJ2-F1
#
_cell.length_a   1.000
_cell.length_b   1.000
_cell.length_c   1.000
_cell.angle_alpha   90.00
_cell.angle_beta   90.00
_cell.angle_gamma   90.00
#
_symmetry.space_group_name_H-M   'P 1'
#
loop_
_entity.id
_entity.type
_entity.pdbx_description
1 polymer ?
#
loop_
_entity_poly.entity_id
_entity_poly.type
_entity_poly.pdbx_seq_one_letter_code
_entity_poly.pdbx_strand_id
1 'polypeptide(L)' 'MQWVDLGLHPGWNSSTGSENDLNRLGFFAGAAARTNSDEGPEAVHKADVATAGHLGRRVTETAKVFVRGRVAA' A
#
# COMPACT_ATOMS: atom_id res chain seq x y z
N MET A 1 -2.75 -19.84 4.04
CA MET A 1 -2.79 -18.36 4.10
C MET A 1 -1.93 -17.83 2.97
N GLN A 2 -2.42 -16.91 2.14
CA GLN A 2 -1.65 -16.25 1.09
C GLN A 2 -1.35 -14.82 1.51
N TRP A 3 -0.08 -14.42 1.49
CA TRP A 3 0.31 -13.03 1.70
C TRP A 3 0.17 -12.24 0.40
N VAL A 4 -0.32 -10.99 0.49
CA VAL A 4 -0.43 -10.06 -0.64
C VAL A 4 0.51 -8.90 -0.37
N ASP A 5 1.60 -8.83 -1.13
CA ASP A 5 2.59 -7.75 -1.06
C ASP A 5 2.07 -6.42 -1.65
N LEU A 6 2.82 -5.34 -1.43
CA LEU A 6 2.48 -4.02 -1.94
C LEU A 6 2.59 -3.90 -3.47
N GLY A 7 3.48 -4.68 -4.09
CA GLY A 7 3.68 -4.67 -5.55
C GLY A 7 4.11 -3.32 -6.12
N LEU A 8 4.81 -2.50 -5.33
CA LEU A 8 5.33 -1.20 -5.73
C LEU A 8 6.84 -1.11 -5.44
N HIS A 9 7.57 -0.42 -6.30
CA HIS A 9 8.91 0.06 -5.97
C HIS A 9 8.84 1.17 -4.92
N PRO A 10 9.96 1.52 -4.25
CA PRO A 10 10.03 2.73 -3.44
C PRO A 10 9.74 3.97 -4.30
N GLY A 11 8.85 4.85 -3.82
CA GLY A 11 8.45 6.06 -4.55
C GLY A 11 9.42 7.22 -4.35
N TRP A 12 9.80 7.50 -3.10
CA TRP A 12 10.60 8.66 -2.74
C TRP A 12 12.04 8.29 -2.35
N ASN A 13 12.75 7.63 -3.26
CA ASN A 13 14.12 7.15 -3.03
C ASN A 13 15.14 7.62 -4.09
N SER A 14 14.76 8.54 -4.98
CA SER A 14 15.63 9.13 -5.98
C SER A 14 15.56 10.65 -5.93
N SER A 15 16.52 11.34 -6.54
CA SER A 15 16.54 12.80 -6.62
C SER A 15 15.39 13.40 -7.44
N THR A 16 14.68 12.58 -8.24
CA THR A 16 13.52 12.99 -9.03
C THR A 16 12.19 12.47 -8.46
N GLY A 17 12.22 11.70 -7.36
CA GLY A 17 11.03 11.23 -6.67
C GLY A 17 10.43 12.30 -5.76
N SER A 18 9.20 12.06 -5.30
CA SER A 18 8.40 12.99 -4.51
C SER A 18 7.86 12.31 -3.25
N GLU A 19 7.74 13.06 -2.16
CA GLU A 19 7.05 12.59 -0.95
C GLU A 19 5.59 12.19 -1.23
N ASN A 20 5.01 12.69 -2.32
CA ASN A 20 3.64 12.40 -2.75
C ASN A 20 3.52 11.12 -3.58
N ASP A 21 4.63 10.46 -3.92
CA ASP A 21 4.61 9.21 -4.66
C ASP A 21 4.11 8.06 -3.80
N LEU A 22 3.41 7.10 -4.43
CA LEU A 22 3.03 5.87 -3.76
C LEU A 22 4.27 5.12 -3.25
N ASN A 23 4.12 4.46 -2.11
CA ASN A 23 5.21 3.79 -1.42
C ASN A 23 6.41 4.71 -1.14
N ARG A 24 6.14 5.96 -0.72
CA ARG A 24 7.19 6.93 -0.35
C ARG A 24 8.19 6.41 0.68
N LEU A 25 7.80 5.42 1.50
CA LEU A 25 8.64 4.82 2.55
C LEU A 25 9.39 3.56 2.10
N GLY A 26 9.16 3.06 0.88
CA GLY A 26 9.91 1.94 0.30
C GLY A 26 9.66 0.57 0.94
N PHE A 27 8.44 0.29 1.40
CA PHE A 27 8.07 -1.01 1.96
C PHE A 27 7.59 -1.98 0.86
N PHE A 28 7.80 -3.28 1.08
CA PHE A 28 7.40 -4.33 0.13
C PHE A 28 6.38 -5.30 0.72
N ALA A 29 6.53 -5.67 1.99
CA ALA A 29 5.63 -6.62 2.63
C ALA A 29 4.19 -6.06 2.72
N GLY A 30 4.01 -4.76 2.91
CA GLY A 30 2.69 -4.12 2.96
C GLY A 30 2.81 -2.60 2.88
N ALA A 31 1.73 -1.90 3.21
CA ALA A 31 1.74 -0.45 3.31
C ALA A 31 2.32 -0.01 4.66
N ALA A 32 3.14 1.03 4.65
CA ALA A 32 3.64 1.70 5.83
C ALA A 32 3.24 3.17 5.82
N ALA A 33 3.21 3.77 7.01
CA ALA A 33 2.93 5.18 7.18
C ALA A 33 3.88 5.79 8.22
N ARG A 34 4.13 7.10 8.12
CA ARG A 34 4.85 7.85 9.15
C ARG A 34 4.18 9.19 9.41
N THR A 35 3.77 9.39 10.66
CA THR A 35 3.19 10.61 11.23
C THR A 35 3.85 10.86 12.59
N ASN A 36 3.98 12.11 13.01
CA ASN A 36 4.54 12.41 14.33
C ASN A 36 3.57 11.95 15.43
N SER A 37 4.11 11.47 16.56
CA SER A 37 3.29 10.87 17.62
C SER A 37 2.41 11.88 18.38
N ASP A 38 2.66 13.17 18.20
CA ASP A 38 2.00 14.30 18.85
C ASP A 38 1.07 15.09 17.92
N GLU A 39 0.83 14.59 16.70
CA GLU A 39 -0.10 15.17 15.73
C GLU A 39 -1.38 14.34 15.58
N GLY A 40 -2.47 14.98 15.14
CA GLY A 40 -3.73 14.31 14.85
C GLY A 40 -3.76 13.63 13.47
N PRO A 41 -4.86 12.90 13.15
CA PRO A 41 -5.01 12.16 11.90
C PRO A 41 -4.90 13.02 10.62
N GLU A 42 -5.16 14.31 10.72
CA GLU A 42 -4.99 15.28 9.64
C GLU A 42 -3.55 15.36 9.12
N ALA A 43 -2.57 15.06 9.98
CA ALA A 43 -1.15 15.02 9.64
C ALA A 43 -0.71 13.72 8.94
N VAL A 44 -1.61 12.73 8.78
CA VAL A 44 -1.28 11.52 8.02
C VAL A 44 -1.04 11.89 6.55
N HIS A 45 0.16 11.56 6.08
CA HIS A 45 0.61 11.88 4.73
C HIS A 45 -0.31 11.25 3.68
N LYS A 46 -0.80 12.02 2.71
CA LYS A 46 -1.79 11.54 1.74
C LYS A 46 -1.27 10.39 0.87
N ALA A 47 0.03 10.38 0.59
CA ALA A 47 0.67 9.25 -0.10
C ALA A 47 0.59 7.93 0.69
N ASP A 48 0.66 7.98 2.03
CA ASP A 48 0.55 6.77 2.86
C ASP A 48 -0.87 6.20 2.80
N VAL A 49 -1.88 7.08 2.88
CA VAL A 49 -3.29 6.72 2.71
C VAL A 49 -3.55 6.13 1.32
N ALA A 50 -3.01 6.76 0.27
CA ALA A 50 -3.14 6.27 -1.10
C ALA A 50 -2.43 4.91 -1.29
N THR A 51 -1.27 4.72 -0.65
CA THR A 51 -0.52 3.45 -0.66
C THR A 51 -1.31 2.34 0.04
N ALA A 52 -1.97 2.63 1.17
CA ALA A 52 -2.88 1.70 1.83
C ALA A 52 -4.09 1.35 0.95
N GLY A 53 -4.67 2.33 0.25
CA GLY A 53 -5.75 2.11 -0.71
C GLY A 53 -5.33 1.21 -1.87
N HIS A 54 -4.12 1.39 -2.40
CA HIS A 54 -3.53 0.51 -3.41
C HIS A 54 -3.38 -0.93 -2.91
N LEU A 55 -2.86 -1.14 -1.69
CA LEU A 55 -2.78 -2.47 -1.09
C LEU A 55 -4.17 -3.10 -0.92
N GLY A 56 -5.16 -2.32 -0.46
CA GLY A 56 -6.55 -2.77 -0.33
C GLY A 56 -7.14 -3.26 -1.66
N ARG A 57 -6.84 -2.55 -2.77
CA ARG A 57 -7.22 -3.00 -4.12
C ARG A 57 -6.56 -4.33 -4.47
N ARG A 58 -5.25 -4.49 -4.22
CA ARG A 58 -4.54 -5.75 -4.50
C ARG A 58 -5.13 -6.92 -3.71
N VAL A 59 -5.35 -6.74 -2.41
CA VAL A 59 -5.99 -7.76 -1.55
C VAL A 59 -7.36 -8.15 -2.10
N THR A 60 -8.16 -7.17 -2.51
CA THR A 60 -9.49 -7.40 -3.10
C THR A 60 -9.42 -8.21 -4.39
N GLU A 61 -8.51 -7.86 -5.31
CA GLU A 61 -8.35 -8.59 -6.56
C GLU A 61 -7.85 -10.03 -6.33
N THR A 62 -6.90 -10.23 -5.40
CA THR A 62 -6.48 -11.59 -5.01
C THR A 62 -7.62 -12.39 -4.41
N ALA A 63 -8.42 -11.80 -3.52
CA ALA A 63 -9.59 -12.46 -2.93
C ALA A 63 -10.60 -12.91 -3.99
N LYS A 64 -10.87 -12.06 -5.00
CA LYS A 64 -11.75 -12.42 -6.13
C LYS A 64 -11.26 -13.66 -6.89
N VAL A 65 -9.95 -13.80 -7.10
CA VAL A 65 -9.38 -14.99 -7.74
C VAL A 65 -9.68 -16.25 -6.93
N PHE A 66 -9.44 -16.22 -5.61
CA PHE A 66 -9.73 -17.38 -4.74
C PHE A 66 -11.21 -17.74 -4.69
N VAL A 67 -12.10 -16.75 -4.58
CA VAL A 67 -13.55 -16.99 -4.57
C VAL A 67 -14.01 -17.62 -5.88
N ARG A 68 -13.59 -17.08 -7.02
CA ARG A 68 -13.94 -17.62 -8.34
C ARG A 68 -13.40 -19.03 -8.55
N GLY A 69 -12.16 -19.30 -8.12
CA GLY A 69 -11.55 -20.62 -8.22
C GLY A 69 -12.32 -21.69 -7.42
N ARG A 70 -12.86 -21.33 -6.24
CA ARG A 70 -13.69 -22.26 -5.44
C ARG A 70 -15.03 -22.58 -6.08
N VAL A 71 -15.61 -21.67 -6.85
CA VAL A 71 -16.89 -21.90 -7.55
C VAL A 71 -16.71 -22.76 -8.80
N ALA A 72 -15.51 -22.72 -9.41
CA ALA A 72 -15.20 -23.48 -10.62
C ALA A 72 -14.76 -24.94 -10.36
N ALA A 73 -14.41 -25.28 -9.12
CA ALA A 73 -14.00 -26.62 -8.69
C ALA A 73 -15.19 -27.44 -8.21
#